data_AF-A0A7Y0JRB7-F1
#
_entry.id   AF-A0A7Y0JRB7-F1
#
_cell.length_a   1.000
_cell.length_b   1.000
_cell.length_c   1.000
_cell.angle_alpha   90.00
_cell.angle_beta   90.00
_cell.angle_gamma   90.00
#
_symmetry.space_group_name_H-M   'P 1'
#
loop_
_entity.id
_entity.type
_entity.pdbx_description
1 polymer ?
#
loop_
_entity_poly.entity_id
_entity_poly.type
_entity_poly.pdbx_seq_one_letter_code
_entity_poly.pdbx_strand_id
1 'polypeptide(L)'
;MTSESHEARLALGRLRAEVGKAVVGQDPVVGAVLVALLCGGHVLLEGVPGVAKTLLVRAVSAALDLETKRLQFTPDLMPGDVTGSMIYDARNGAFNFRAGPVFTNLLLADEINRTPPKTQSALLEAMEERQVSVDGEPRPLPQPFLVVATQNPIEYEGTYPLPEAQLDRFLLKVSVPLPPREEELNVLRAHHRGFDPRDLKAAGVEPVANAADLAAGRAAIRQVQVADEVLAYVVDLVGATRVAPALELGASPRGAIALLAVSKAYAWLNGRDYVIPDDVKAYVVPTLRHRVRLRADAALDGVTVESVLGAVLAAVPAPR
;
A
#
# COMPACT_ATOMS: atom_id res chain seq x y z
N MET A 1 24.59 -11.37 4.81
CA MET A 1 23.19 -11.84 4.99
C MET A 1 23.18 -13.11 5.83
N THR A 2 22.25 -13.25 6.77
CA THR A 2 22.03 -14.51 7.51
C THR A 2 21.34 -15.55 6.63
N SER A 3 21.44 -16.85 6.97
CA SER A 3 20.72 -17.94 6.26
C SER A 3 19.21 -17.67 6.23
N GLU A 4 18.65 -17.27 7.38
CA GLU A 4 17.24 -16.93 7.54
C GLU A 4 16.79 -15.77 6.64
N SER A 5 17.61 -14.71 6.52
CA SER A 5 17.32 -13.60 5.59
C SER A 5 17.34 -14.04 4.13
N HIS A 6 18.22 -14.97 3.77
CA HIS A 6 18.29 -15.50 2.41
C HIS A 6 17.04 -16.33 2.07
N GLU A 7 16.64 -17.23 2.96
CA GLU A 7 15.43 -18.05 2.82
C GLU A 7 14.17 -17.20 2.71
N ALA A 8 14.02 -16.22 3.61
CA ALA A 8 12.91 -15.27 3.58
C ALA A 8 12.84 -14.51 2.24
N ARG A 9 14.00 -14.08 1.70
CA ARG A 9 14.05 -13.40 0.40
C ARG A 9 13.59 -14.32 -0.73
N LEU A 10 14.03 -15.57 -0.75
CA LEU A 10 13.61 -16.54 -1.76
C LEU A 10 12.10 -16.82 -1.67
N ALA A 11 11.57 -16.97 -0.45
CA ALA A 11 10.16 -17.18 -0.19
C ALA A 11 9.31 -16.00 -0.70
N LEU A 12 9.67 -14.77 -0.30
CA LEU A 12 8.97 -13.56 -0.73
C LEU A 12 9.15 -13.28 -2.23
N GLY A 13 10.26 -13.71 -2.85
CA GLY A 13 10.48 -13.62 -4.29
C GLY A 13 9.50 -14.47 -5.11
N ARG A 14 8.97 -15.56 -4.54
CA ARG A 14 7.94 -16.40 -5.18
C ARG A 14 6.55 -15.78 -5.18
N LEU A 15 6.31 -14.76 -4.33
CA LEU A 15 4.98 -14.18 -4.13
C LEU A 15 4.34 -13.69 -5.43
N ARG A 16 5.10 -13.03 -6.31
CA ARG A 16 4.58 -12.51 -7.58
C ARG A 16 4.07 -13.63 -8.48
N ALA A 17 4.86 -14.69 -8.65
CA ALA A 17 4.48 -15.85 -9.44
C ALA A 17 3.25 -16.56 -8.85
N GLU A 18 3.19 -16.65 -7.52
CA GLU A 18 2.08 -17.29 -6.82
C GLU A 18 0.77 -16.52 -6.98
N VAL A 19 0.80 -15.20 -6.79
CA VAL A 19 -0.36 -14.31 -7.01
C VAL A 19 -0.77 -14.29 -8.49
N GLY A 20 0.20 -14.40 -9.40
CA GLY A 20 0.00 -14.45 -10.85
C GLY A 20 -0.87 -15.61 -11.33
N LYS A 21 -1.07 -16.65 -10.51
CA LYS A 21 -2.00 -17.75 -10.80
C LYS A 21 -3.47 -17.31 -10.77
N ALA A 22 -3.79 -16.30 -9.96
CA ALA A 22 -5.16 -15.79 -9.80
C ALA A 22 -5.35 -14.38 -10.36
N VAL A 23 -4.30 -13.56 -10.42
CA VAL A 23 -4.37 -12.16 -10.82
C VAL A 23 -3.47 -11.92 -12.02
N VAL A 24 -4.06 -11.46 -13.12
CA VAL A 24 -3.34 -11.17 -14.36
C VAL A 24 -2.90 -9.71 -14.37
N GLY A 25 -1.63 -9.45 -14.74
CA GLY A 25 -1.20 -8.11 -15.15
C GLY A 25 -0.90 -7.09 -14.05
N GLN A 26 -0.82 -7.52 -12.79
CA GLN A 26 -0.68 -6.60 -11.65
C GLN A 26 0.62 -6.77 -10.86
N ASP A 27 1.67 -7.27 -11.49
CA ASP A 27 2.99 -7.45 -10.85
C ASP A 27 3.52 -6.19 -10.16
N PRO A 28 3.38 -4.97 -10.73
CA PRO A 28 3.81 -3.75 -10.05
C PRO A 28 3.03 -3.49 -8.75
N VAL A 29 1.73 -3.78 -8.74
CA VAL A 29 0.85 -3.59 -7.58
C VAL A 29 1.19 -4.60 -6.48
N VAL A 30 1.39 -5.88 -6.85
CA VAL A 30 1.85 -6.92 -5.92
C VAL A 30 3.20 -6.54 -5.31
N GLY A 31 4.13 -6.07 -6.14
CA GLY A 31 5.43 -5.58 -5.70
C GLY A 31 5.32 -4.43 -4.69
N ALA A 32 4.45 -3.45 -4.96
CA ALA A 32 4.23 -2.32 -4.05
C ALA A 32 3.61 -2.75 -2.72
N VAL A 33 2.63 -3.68 -2.73
CA VAL A 33 2.05 -4.23 -1.48
C VAL A 33 3.11 -4.97 -0.67
N LEU A 34 3.95 -5.79 -1.31
CA LEU A 34 5.05 -6.49 -0.63
C LEU A 34 6.08 -5.51 -0.05
N VAL A 35 6.49 -4.49 -0.80
CA VAL A 35 7.39 -3.43 -0.30
C VAL A 35 6.76 -2.71 0.89
N ALA A 36 5.48 -2.36 0.83
CA ALA A 36 4.79 -1.74 1.95
C ALA A 36 4.70 -2.65 3.18
N LEU A 37 4.45 -3.95 3.01
CA LEU A 37 4.51 -4.93 4.10
C LEU A 37 5.90 -4.97 4.75
N LEU A 38 6.97 -4.96 3.96
CA LEU A 38 8.34 -4.98 4.44
C LEU A 38 8.77 -3.65 5.09
N CYS A 39 8.21 -2.53 4.66
CA CYS A 39 8.44 -1.23 5.30
C CYS A 39 7.52 -0.97 6.49
N GLY A 40 6.50 -1.81 6.71
CA GLY A 40 5.46 -1.57 7.72
C GLY A 40 4.61 -0.34 7.42
N GLY A 41 4.42 -0.01 6.13
CA GLY A 41 3.59 1.10 5.66
C GLY A 41 2.26 0.64 5.08
N HIS A 42 1.43 1.61 4.70
CA HIS A 42 0.12 1.37 4.09
C HIS A 42 0.11 1.73 2.61
N VAL A 43 -0.83 1.15 1.85
CA VAL A 43 -0.95 1.36 0.40
C VAL A 43 -2.31 1.95 0.08
N LEU A 44 -2.32 2.99 -0.76
CA LEU A 44 -3.52 3.55 -1.36
C LEU A 44 -3.58 3.16 -2.84
N LEU A 45 -4.54 2.34 -3.24
CA LEU A 45 -4.79 1.92 -4.61
C LEU A 45 -5.83 2.83 -5.27
N GLU A 46 -5.41 3.58 -6.26
CA GLU A 46 -6.28 4.43 -7.06
C GLU A 46 -6.58 3.71 -8.39
N GLY A 47 -7.86 3.54 -8.72
CA GLY A 47 -8.24 2.91 -9.98
C GLY A 47 -9.75 2.75 -10.11
N VAL A 48 -10.21 2.51 -11.33
CA VAL A 48 -11.65 2.32 -11.60
C VAL A 48 -12.17 1.02 -10.98
N PRO A 49 -13.49 0.88 -10.78
CA PRO A 49 -14.08 -0.39 -10.38
C PRO A 49 -13.77 -1.51 -11.38
N GLY A 50 -13.67 -2.74 -10.90
CA GLY A 50 -13.49 -3.92 -11.77
C GLY A 50 -12.04 -4.31 -12.09
N VAL A 51 -11.03 -3.53 -11.70
CA VAL A 51 -9.60 -3.86 -11.91
C VAL A 51 -9.02 -4.82 -10.87
N ALA A 52 -9.81 -5.81 -10.41
CA ALA A 52 -9.37 -6.92 -9.54
C ALA A 52 -8.63 -6.56 -8.22
N LYS A 53 -8.72 -5.31 -7.72
CA LYS A 53 -8.05 -4.84 -6.48
C LYS A 53 -8.34 -5.76 -5.28
N THR A 54 -9.61 -6.12 -5.09
CA THR A 54 -10.03 -7.03 -4.03
C THR A 54 -9.44 -8.42 -4.16
N LEU A 55 -9.38 -8.96 -5.39
CA LEU A 55 -8.79 -10.26 -5.66
C LEU A 55 -7.28 -10.25 -5.39
N LEU A 56 -6.58 -9.18 -5.77
CA LEU A 56 -5.16 -8.98 -5.52
C LEU A 56 -4.83 -9.05 -4.03
N VAL A 57 -5.54 -8.30 -3.19
CA VAL A 57 -5.27 -8.29 -1.75
C VAL A 57 -5.56 -9.64 -1.11
N ARG A 58 -6.63 -10.32 -1.54
CA ARG A 58 -6.94 -11.69 -1.07
C ARG A 58 -5.88 -12.70 -1.50
N ALA A 59 -5.42 -12.64 -2.75
CA ALA A 59 -4.38 -13.52 -3.28
C ALA A 59 -3.04 -13.31 -2.57
N VAL A 60 -2.64 -12.05 -2.34
CA VAL A 60 -1.44 -11.71 -1.56
C VAL A 60 -1.54 -12.25 -0.14
N SER A 61 -2.69 -12.08 0.52
CA SER A 61 -2.89 -12.57 1.89
C SER A 61 -2.82 -14.09 1.96
N ALA A 62 -3.45 -14.80 1.01
CA ALA A 62 -3.41 -16.25 0.94
C ALA A 62 -1.99 -16.79 0.69
N ALA A 63 -1.26 -16.17 -0.26
CA ALA A 63 0.11 -16.56 -0.58
C ALA A 63 1.12 -16.23 0.55
N LEU A 64 0.76 -15.36 1.48
CA LEU A 64 1.56 -15.00 2.67
C LEU A 64 1.07 -15.66 3.97
N ASP A 65 0.08 -16.54 3.93
CA ASP A 65 -0.55 -17.12 5.14
C ASP A 65 -0.97 -16.06 6.18
N LEU A 66 -1.59 -14.97 5.70
CA LEU A 66 -2.02 -13.85 6.53
C LEU A 66 -3.54 -13.75 6.62
N GLU A 67 -4.03 -13.36 7.79
CA GLU A 67 -5.45 -13.05 7.96
C GLU A 67 -5.82 -11.79 7.18
N THR A 68 -6.91 -11.86 6.42
CA THR A 68 -7.46 -10.70 5.72
C THR A 68 -8.92 -10.45 6.03
N LYS A 69 -9.26 -9.18 6.17
CA LYS A 69 -10.64 -8.70 6.26
C LYS A 69 -10.87 -7.61 5.22
N ARG A 70 -12.10 -7.54 4.74
CA ARG A 70 -12.57 -6.51 3.83
C ARG A 70 -13.57 -5.62 4.58
N LEU A 71 -13.38 -4.31 4.47
CA LEU A 71 -14.31 -3.31 4.95
C LEU A 71 -14.68 -2.39 3.78
N GLN A 72 -15.96 -2.31 3.49
CA GLN A 72 -16.51 -1.35 2.53
C GLN A 72 -16.80 -0.05 3.27
N PHE A 73 -16.23 1.05 2.80
CA PHE A 73 -16.52 2.38 3.33
C PHE A 73 -17.80 2.90 2.67
N THR A 74 -18.81 3.15 3.51
CA THR A 74 -20.12 3.68 3.12
C THR A 74 -20.42 4.96 3.91
N PRO A 75 -21.36 5.81 3.47
CA PRO A 75 -21.65 7.08 4.15
C PRO A 75 -22.16 6.92 5.59
N ASP A 76 -22.75 5.77 5.90
CA ASP A 76 -23.33 5.41 7.21
C ASP A 76 -22.35 4.68 8.14
N LEU A 77 -21.14 4.34 7.67
CA LEU A 77 -20.16 3.62 8.46
C LEU A 77 -19.67 4.44 9.65
N MET A 78 -19.76 3.86 10.86
CA MET A 78 -19.37 4.52 12.10
C MET A 78 -17.93 4.14 12.51
N PRO A 79 -17.25 4.97 13.32
CA PRO A 79 -15.91 4.63 13.84
C PRO A 79 -15.84 3.25 14.51
N GLY A 80 -16.84 2.91 15.34
CA GLY A 80 -16.91 1.62 16.02
C GLY A 80 -17.07 0.41 15.09
N ASP A 81 -17.57 0.60 13.86
CA ASP A 81 -17.62 -0.46 12.86
C ASP A 81 -16.24 -0.76 12.26
N VAL A 82 -15.30 0.18 12.38
CA VAL A 82 -13.89 0.02 11.97
C VAL A 82 -13.08 -0.56 13.13
N THR A 83 -13.14 0.09 14.29
CA THR A 83 -12.29 -0.17 15.46
C THR A 83 -12.84 -1.25 16.38
N GLY A 84 -14.13 -1.59 16.27
CA GLY A 84 -14.82 -2.44 17.24
C GLY A 84 -15.55 -1.63 18.31
N SER A 85 -16.44 -2.31 19.03
CA SER A 85 -17.31 -1.69 20.02
C SER A 85 -17.61 -2.65 21.17
N MET A 86 -18.02 -2.09 22.30
CA MET A 86 -18.53 -2.85 23.43
C MET A 86 -19.98 -3.23 23.17
N ILE A 87 -20.28 -4.52 23.20
CA ILE A 87 -21.63 -5.05 23.02
C ILE A 87 -22.10 -5.64 24.34
N TYR A 88 -23.29 -5.22 24.77
CA TYR A 88 -23.94 -5.78 25.94
C TYR A 88 -24.39 -7.22 25.65
N ASP A 89 -23.89 -8.18 26.42
CA ASP A 89 -24.34 -9.56 26.39
C ASP A 89 -25.35 -9.80 27.52
N ALA A 90 -26.61 -9.94 27.13
CA ALA A 90 -27.71 -10.15 28.07
C ALA A 90 -27.63 -11.48 28.85
N ARG A 91 -26.80 -12.45 28.41
CA ARG A 91 -26.65 -13.75 29.09
C ARG A 91 -25.77 -13.66 30.32
N ASN A 92 -24.71 -12.84 30.26
CA ASN A 92 -23.76 -12.68 31.34
C ASN A 92 -23.89 -11.31 32.06
N GLY A 93 -24.74 -10.40 31.54
CA GLY A 93 -24.96 -9.07 32.10
C GLY A 93 -23.75 -8.14 31.95
N ALA A 94 -22.82 -8.45 31.04
CA ALA A 94 -21.56 -7.73 30.88
C ALA A 94 -21.41 -7.13 29.48
N PHE A 95 -20.59 -6.08 29.37
CA PHE A 95 -20.17 -5.52 28.10
C PHE A 95 -18.94 -6.29 27.60
N ASN A 96 -19.07 -6.98 26.47
CA ASN A 96 -17.99 -7.71 25.83
C ASN A 96 -17.47 -6.93 24.62
N PHE A 97 -16.15 -6.84 24.48
CA PHE A 97 -15.55 -6.22 23.30
C PHE A 97 -15.75 -7.08 22.06
N ARG A 98 -16.32 -6.51 21.01
CA ARG A 98 -16.35 -7.11 19.66
C ARG A 98 -15.32 -6.42 18.79
N ALA A 99 -14.27 -7.17 18.43
CA ALA A 99 -13.21 -6.69 17.57
C ALA A 99 -13.75 -6.27 16.18
N GLY A 100 -13.35 -5.07 15.76
CA GLY A 100 -13.61 -4.57 14.42
C GLY A 100 -12.77 -5.25 13.33
N PRO A 101 -13.01 -4.92 12.06
CA PRO A 101 -12.26 -5.43 10.92
C PRO A 101 -10.78 -5.04 10.91
N VAL A 102 -10.36 -3.99 11.63
CA VAL A 102 -8.93 -3.63 11.77
C VAL A 102 -8.08 -4.69 12.48
N PHE A 103 -8.69 -5.57 13.27
CA PHE A 103 -7.99 -6.71 13.89
C PHE A 103 -7.80 -7.84 12.88
N THR A 104 -6.85 -7.65 11.96
CA THR A 104 -6.44 -8.59 10.90
C THR A 104 -5.00 -8.24 10.49
N ASN A 105 -4.31 -9.08 9.72
CA ASN A 105 -3.01 -8.69 9.16
C ASN A 105 -3.14 -7.75 7.95
N LEU A 106 -4.01 -8.08 6.98
CA LEU A 106 -4.28 -7.27 5.80
C LEU A 106 -5.74 -6.81 5.77
N LEU A 107 -5.95 -5.51 5.98
CA LEU A 107 -7.26 -4.88 5.83
C LEU A 107 -7.39 -4.27 4.44
N LEU A 108 -8.36 -4.75 3.65
CA LEU A 108 -8.82 -4.07 2.45
C LEU A 108 -9.90 -3.05 2.82
N ALA A 109 -9.58 -1.76 2.72
CA ALA A 109 -10.49 -0.65 2.98
C ALA A 109 -11.00 -0.09 1.64
N ASP A 110 -12.12 -0.63 1.15
CA ASP A 110 -12.66 -0.26 -0.16
C ASP A 110 -13.39 1.09 -0.11
N GLU A 111 -13.08 1.97 -1.07
CA GLU A 111 -13.74 3.28 -1.27
C GLU A 111 -13.66 4.19 -0.04
N ILE A 112 -12.46 4.32 0.55
CA ILE A 112 -12.23 5.09 1.79
C ILE A 112 -12.75 6.55 1.72
N ASN A 113 -12.86 7.10 0.51
CA ASN A 113 -13.40 8.43 0.25
C ASN A 113 -14.94 8.50 0.27
N ARG A 114 -15.69 7.42 0.54
CA ARG A 114 -17.17 7.45 0.62
C ARG A 114 -17.74 7.60 2.03
N THR A 115 -16.88 7.72 3.03
CA THR A 115 -17.29 7.83 4.44
C THR A 115 -16.87 9.18 5.03
N PRO A 116 -17.63 9.75 5.98
CA PRO A 116 -17.26 11.00 6.64
C PRO A 116 -15.87 11.00 7.30
N PRO A 117 -15.24 12.18 7.46
CA PRO A 117 -13.89 12.32 8.02
C PRO A 117 -13.69 11.68 9.41
N LYS A 118 -14.73 11.59 10.24
CA LYS A 118 -14.64 11.01 11.59
C LYS A 118 -14.30 9.52 11.55
N THR A 119 -14.91 8.75 10.66
CA THR A 119 -14.66 7.31 10.52
C THR A 119 -13.36 7.05 9.76
N GLN A 120 -13.02 7.89 8.78
CA GLN A 120 -11.69 7.87 8.14
C GLN A 120 -10.58 8.05 9.20
N SER A 121 -10.77 9.00 10.13
CA SER A 121 -9.82 9.27 11.20
C SER A 121 -9.59 8.06 12.12
N ALA A 122 -10.64 7.29 12.42
CA ALA A 122 -10.52 6.08 13.24
C ALA A 122 -9.64 5.00 12.58
N LEU A 123 -9.76 4.80 11.26
CA LEU A 123 -8.86 3.92 10.52
C LEU A 123 -7.42 4.47 10.52
N LEU A 124 -7.25 5.77 10.29
CA LEU A 124 -5.93 6.41 10.21
C LEU A 124 -5.20 6.44 11.55
N GLU A 125 -5.93 6.55 12.65
CA GLU A 125 -5.39 6.41 14.01
C GLU A 125 -4.89 4.98 14.24
N ALA A 126 -5.68 3.96 13.88
CA ALA A 126 -5.26 2.56 13.95
C ALA A 126 -4.02 2.29 13.07
N MET A 127 -3.91 2.96 11.92
CA MET A 127 -2.74 2.91 11.03
C MET A 127 -1.49 3.51 11.70
N GLU A 128 -1.60 4.64 12.38
CA GLU A 128 -0.46 5.31 13.00
C GLU A 128 -0.03 4.63 14.30
N GLU A 129 -0.99 4.40 15.19
CA GLU A 129 -0.75 3.92 16.56
C GLU A 129 -0.52 2.40 16.63
N ARG A 130 -0.88 1.65 15.57
CA ARG A 130 -0.80 0.17 15.53
C ARG A 130 -1.59 -0.50 16.67
N GLN A 131 -2.52 0.22 17.26
CA GLN A 131 -3.42 -0.19 18.32
C GLN A 131 -4.72 0.60 18.20
N VAL A 132 -5.75 0.14 18.90
CA VAL A 132 -7.04 0.81 19.01
C VAL A 132 -7.38 0.96 20.47
N SER A 133 -7.86 2.14 20.87
CA SER A 133 -8.38 2.38 22.21
C SER A 133 -9.91 2.37 22.20
N VAL A 134 -10.52 1.45 22.94
CA VAL A 134 -11.99 1.40 23.12
C VAL A 134 -12.29 1.45 24.61
N ASP A 135 -13.11 2.41 25.03
CA ASP A 135 -13.41 2.70 26.44
C ASP A 135 -12.18 2.88 27.35
N GLY A 136 -11.11 3.48 26.79
CA GLY A 136 -9.86 3.75 27.51
C GLY A 136 -8.92 2.55 27.62
N GLU A 137 -9.31 1.36 27.14
CA GLU A 137 -8.43 0.19 27.10
C GLU A 137 -7.71 0.09 25.74
N PRO A 138 -6.36 0.15 25.73
CA PRO A 138 -5.59 -0.04 24.50
C PRO A 138 -5.59 -1.52 24.09
N ARG A 139 -5.82 -1.77 22.81
CA ARG A 139 -5.85 -3.11 22.19
C ARG A 139 -4.88 -3.14 21.01
N PRO A 140 -3.78 -3.89 21.07
CA PRO A 140 -2.78 -3.92 20.01
C PRO A 140 -3.34 -4.63 18.77
N LEU A 141 -2.92 -4.15 17.58
CA LEU A 141 -3.24 -4.82 16.32
C LEU A 141 -2.25 -5.96 16.03
N PRO A 142 -2.65 -6.98 15.24
CA PRO A 142 -1.76 -8.06 14.83
C PRO A 142 -0.49 -7.55 14.11
N GLN A 143 0.60 -8.30 14.18
CA GLN A 143 1.82 -7.99 13.41
C GLN A 143 2.13 -9.11 12.40
N PRO A 144 2.34 -8.79 11.11
CA PRO A 144 2.24 -7.47 10.50
C PRO A 144 0.79 -6.96 10.41
N PHE A 145 0.61 -5.63 10.43
CA PHE A 145 -0.65 -4.94 10.12
C PHE A 145 -0.43 -4.01 8.94
N LEU A 146 -1.22 -4.18 7.88
CA LEU A 146 -1.22 -3.35 6.70
C LEU A 146 -2.66 -3.06 6.25
N VAL A 147 -2.86 -1.83 5.79
CA VAL A 147 -4.11 -1.36 5.19
C VAL A 147 -3.85 -1.12 3.72
N VAL A 148 -4.62 -1.80 2.87
CA VAL A 148 -4.74 -1.49 1.45
C VAL A 148 -6.05 -0.74 1.28
N ALA A 149 -5.98 0.58 1.18
CA ALA A 149 -7.16 1.40 0.92
C ALA A 149 -7.38 1.55 -0.58
N THR A 150 -8.62 1.61 -1.05
CA THR A 150 -8.94 1.87 -2.45
C THR A 150 -9.72 3.17 -2.61
N GLN A 151 -9.47 3.87 -3.72
CA GLN A 151 -10.22 5.06 -4.13
C GLN A 151 -10.57 4.97 -5.61
N ASN A 152 -11.78 5.41 -5.94
CA ASN A 152 -12.23 5.60 -7.31
C ASN A 152 -12.10 7.09 -7.68
N PRO A 153 -11.28 7.46 -8.68
CA PRO A 153 -11.05 8.86 -9.02
C PRO A 153 -12.23 9.55 -9.73
N ILE A 154 -13.23 8.78 -10.20
CA ILE A 154 -14.32 9.29 -11.06
C ILE A 154 -15.60 9.62 -10.26
N GLU A 155 -15.72 9.16 -9.01
CA GLU A 155 -16.92 9.41 -8.20
C GLU A 155 -16.89 10.79 -7.53
N TYR A 156 -17.66 11.73 -8.10
CA TYR A 156 -17.78 13.10 -7.59
C TYR A 156 -18.94 13.30 -6.60
N GLU A 157 -19.94 12.42 -6.59
CA GLU A 157 -21.09 12.53 -5.67
C GLU A 157 -20.87 11.74 -4.39
N GLY A 158 -21.06 12.40 -3.24
CA GLY A 158 -21.01 11.75 -1.93
C GLY A 158 -19.60 11.32 -1.49
N THR A 159 -18.54 11.94 -2.03
CA THR A 159 -17.17 11.64 -1.63
C THR A 159 -16.55 12.72 -0.73
N TYR A 160 -15.75 12.27 0.22
CA TYR A 160 -14.98 13.04 1.19
C TYR A 160 -13.50 12.79 0.91
N PRO A 161 -12.81 13.71 0.19
CA PRO A 161 -11.40 13.52 -0.12
C PRO A 161 -10.58 13.49 1.17
N LEU A 162 -9.55 12.63 1.18
CA LEU A 162 -8.60 12.59 2.28
C LEU A 162 -7.76 13.88 2.27
N PRO A 163 -7.70 14.64 3.36
CA PRO A 163 -6.74 15.73 3.52
C PRO A 163 -5.31 15.26 3.31
N GLU A 164 -4.43 16.16 2.86
CA GLU A 164 -3.01 15.86 2.58
C GLU A 164 -2.29 15.25 3.79
N ALA A 165 -2.55 15.76 4.99
CA ALA A 165 -2.00 15.22 6.23
C ALA A 165 -2.40 13.76 6.49
N GLN A 166 -3.56 13.33 5.96
CA GLN A 166 -4.02 11.94 6.06
C GLN A 166 -3.43 11.08 4.94
N LEU A 167 -3.34 11.61 3.72
CA LEU A 167 -2.67 10.94 2.61
C LEU A 167 -1.22 10.61 2.93
N ASP A 168 -0.51 11.50 3.64
CA ASP A 168 0.90 11.31 4.02
C ASP A 168 1.15 10.05 4.89
N ARG A 169 0.11 9.52 5.55
CA ARG A 169 0.16 8.25 6.32
C ARG A 169 0.25 7.00 5.44
N PHE A 170 -0.12 7.10 4.16
CA PHE A 170 0.11 6.04 3.20
C PHE A 170 1.55 6.09 2.72
N LEU A 171 2.26 4.97 2.80
CA LEU A 171 3.63 4.90 2.31
C LEU A 171 3.65 5.06 0.79
N LEU A 172 2.75 4.34 0.12
CA LEU A 172 2.63 4.30 -1.33
C LEU A 172 1.21 4.65 -1.78
N LYS A 173 1.10 5.43 -2.85
CA LYS A 173 -0.11 5.57 -3.65
C LYS A 173 0.14 4.98 -5.05
N VAL A 174 -0.59 3.95 -5.42
CA VAL A 174 -0.36 3.20 -6.67
C VAL A 174 -1.57 3.32 -7.57
N SER A 175 -1.35 3.65 -8.84
CA SER A 175 -2.39 3.65 -9.85
C SER A 175 -2.58 2.24 -10.41
N VAL A 176 -3.84 1.81 -10.52
CA VAL A 176 -4.23 0.52 -11.11
C VAL A 176 -5.05 0.81 -12.36
N PRO A 177 -4.40 0.89 -13.54
CA PRO A 177 -5.10 1.16 -14.79
C PRO A 177 -5.93 -0.05 -15.23
N LEU A 178 -6.77 0.15 -16.24
CA LEU A 178 -7.39 -0.97 -16.94
C LEU A 178 -6.30 -1.84 -17.59
N PRO A 179 -6.47 -3.18 -17.57
CA PRO A 179 -5.51 -4.07 -18.19
C PRO A 179 -5.43 -3.82 -19.70
N PRO A 180 -4.24 -3.93 -20.32
CA PRO A 180 -4.12 -3.98 -21.77
C PRO A 180 -4.93 -5.15 -22.35
N ARG A 181 -5.28 -5.05 -23.64
CA ARG A 181 -6.09 -6.03 -24.37
C ARG A 181 -5.68 -7.49 -24.11
N GLU A 182 -4.38 -7.80 -24.15
CA GLU A 182 -3.91 -9.19 -23.98
C GLU A 182 -4.15 -9.72 -22.56
N GLU A 183 -3.99 -8.88 -21.55
CA GLU A 183 -4.26 -9.23 -20.16
C GLU A 183 -5.76 -9.39 -19.93
N GLU A 184 -6.58 -8.49 -20.51
CA GLU A 184 -8.03 -8.58 -20.45
C GLU A 184 -8.56 -9.87 -21.13
N LEU A 185 -7.98 -10.23 -22.29
CA LEU A 185 -8.27 -11.52 -22.94
C LEU A 185 -7.90 -12.71 -22.06
N ASN A 186 -6.81 -12.65 -21.31
CA ASN A 186 -6.42 -13.71 -20.39
C ASN A 186 -7.39 -13.83 -19.20
N VAL A 187 -7.88 -12.70 -18.67
CA VAL A 187 -8.95 -12.70 -17.65
C VAL A 187 -10.21 -13.36 -18.20
N LEU A 188 -10.63 -13.01 -19.41
CA LEU A 188 -11.81 -13.62 -20.05
C LEU A 188 -11.62 -15.12 -20.29
N ARG A 189 -10.44 -15.55 -20.76
CA ARG A 189 -10.11 -16.97 -20.95
C ARG A 189 -10.14 -17.75 -19.63
N ALA A 190 -9.58 -17.18 -18.55
CA ALA A 190 -9.59 -17.80 -17.24
C ALA A 190 -11.02 -17.98 -16.72
N HIS A 191 -11.85 -16.92 -16.80
CA HIS A 191 -13.25 -16.97 -16.40
C HIS A 191 -14.05 -17.99 -17.24
N HIS A 192 -13.84 -18.02 -18.57
CA HIS A 192 -14.48 -19.00 -19.45
C HIS A 192 -14.11 -20.45 -19.11
N ARG A 193 -12.89 -20.69 -18.61
CA ARG A 193 -12.41 -22.00 -18.14
C ARG A 193 -12.90 -22.36 -16.72
N GLY A 194 -13.73 -21.52 -16.11
CA GLY A 194 -14.33 -21.80 -14.80
C GLY A 194 -13.53 -21.28 -13.59
N PHE A 195 -12.61 -20.32 -13.78
CA PHE A 195 -11.96 -19.65 -12.66
C PHE A 195 -12.99 -18.92 -11.78
N ASP A 196 -13.03 -19.26 -10.49
CA ASP A 196 -13.81 -18.53 -9.48
C ASP A 196 -12.89 -17.65 -8.62
N PRO A 197 -12.99 -16.30 -8.70
CA PRO A 197 -12.24 -15.38 -7.85
C PRO A 197 -12.45 -15.60 -6.33
N ARG A 198 -13.49 -16.32 -5.93
CA ARG A 198 -13.78 -16.63 -4.52
C ARG A 198 -12.96 -17.82 -4.02
N ASP A 199 -12.60 -18.74 -4.89
CA ASP A 199 -11.86 -19.97 -4.56
C ASP A 199 -10.39 -19.90 -5.03
N LEU A 200 -9.57 -19.24 -4.23
CA LEU A 200 -8.13 -19.13 -4.50
C LEU A 200 -7.40 -20.48 -4.44
N LYS A 201 -7.94 -21.47 -3.72
CA LYS A 201 -7.35 -22.82 -3.67
C LYS A 201 -7.57 -23.55 -4.99
N ALA A 202 -8.77 -23.44 -5.57
CA ALA A 202 -9.03 -23.96 -6.92
C ALA A 202 -8.17 -23.28 -7.99
N ALA A 203 -7.80 -22.01 -7.78
CA ALA A 203 -6.82 -21.30 -8.60
C ALA A 203 -5.36 -21.77 -8.40
N GLY A 204 -5.10 -22.65 -7.44
CA GLY A 204 -3.77 -23.19 -7.14
C GLY A 204 -2.86 -22.21 -6.39
N VAL A 205 -3.44 -21.21 -5.72
CA VAL A 205 -2.72 -20.28 -4.84
C VAL A 205 -2.45 -20.99 -3.50
N GLU A 206 -1.18 -21.19 -3.19
CA GLU A 206 -0.68 -21.82 -1.98
C GLU A 206 0.16 -20.82 -1.17
N PRO A 207 0.25 -20.96 0.16
CA PRO A 207 1.17 -20.18 0.98
C PRO A 207 2.63 -20.45 0.58
N VAL A 208 3.35 -19.40 0.19
CA VAL A 208 4.78 -19.48 -0.22
C VAL A 208 5.74 -18.79 0.73
N ALA A 209 5.20 -17.93 1.59
CA ALA A 209 5.88 -17.23 2.67
C ALA A 209 4.88 -16.94 3.82
N ASN A 210 5.37 -16.47 4.96
CA ASN A 210 4.54 -16.17 6.14
C ASN A 210 4.97 -14.90 6.90
N ALA A 211 4.33 -14.64 8.05
CA ALA A 211 4.66 -13.51 8.91
C ALA A 211 6.12 -13.52 9.43
N ALA A 212 6.71 -14.69 9.65
CA ALA A 212 8.11 -14.81 10.08
C ALA A 212 9.07 -14.42 8.95
N ASP A 213 8.79 -14.81 7.70
CA ASP A 213 9.57 -14.37 6.54
C ASP A 213 9.55 -12.84 6.39
N LEU A 214 8.39 -12.22 6.62
CA LEU A 214 8.25 -10.76 6.60
C LEU A 214 9.05 -10.10 7.74
N ALA A 215 9.08 -10.71 8.93
CA ALA A 215 9.87 -10.21 10.06
C ALA A 215 11.38 -10.32 9.78
N ALA A 216 11.84 -11.45 9.24
CA ALA A 216 13.22 -11.66 8.82
C ALA A 216 13.62 -10.67 7.71
N GLY A 217 12.76 -10.45 6.72
CA GLY A 217 12.96 -9.45 5.66
C GLY A 217 13.06 -8.03 6.22
N ARG A 218 12.16 -7.64 7.14
CA ARG A 218 12.21 -6.34 7.84
C ARG A 218 13.54 -6.13 8.58
N ALA A 219 14.03 -7.14 9.28
CA ALA A 219 15.32 -7.08 9.97
C ALA A 219 16.48 -6.91 8.98
N ALA A 220 16.46 -7.64 7.87
CA ALA A 220 17.48 -7.58 6.83
C ALA A 220 17.53 -6.23 6.12
N ILE A 221 16.37 -5.65 5.79
CA ILE A 221 16.27 -4.35 5.11
C ILE A 221 16.92 -3.24 5.94
N ARG A 222 16.85 -3.30 7.28
CA ARG A 222 17.53 -2.32 8.15
C ARG A 222 19.04 -2.30 7.90
N GLN A 223 19.64 -3.44 7.57
CA GLN A 223 21.08 -3.63 7.33
C GLN A 223 21.51 -3.31 5.88
N VAL A 224 20.57 -3.03 4.97
CA VAL A 224 20.90 -2.63 3.59
C VAL A 224 21.67 -1.32 3.62
N GLN A 225 22.82 -1.33 2.95
CA GLN A 225 23.75 -0.21 2.87
C GLN A 225 23.22 0.86 1.92
N VAL A 226 23.49 2.12 2.26
CA VAL A 226 23.13 3.26 1.42
C VAL A 226 24.32 4.19 1.43
N ALA A 227 24.90 4.45 0.25
CA ALA A 227 26.00 5.37 0.09
C ALA A 227 25.51 6.82 0.26
N ASP A 228 26.39 7.72 0.73
CA ASP A 228 26.05 9.12 0.97
C ASP A 228 25.59 9.83 -0.32
N GLU A 229 26.12 9.42 -1.47
CA GLU A 229 25.71 9.93 -2.78
C GLU A 229 24.25 9.57 -3.12
N VAL A 230 23.79 8.38 -2.70
CA VAL A 230 22.39 7.97 -2.88
C VAL A 230 21.48 8.72 -1.91
N LEU A 231 21.95 8.97 -0.68
CA LEU A 231 21.22 9.81 0.28
C LEU A 231 21.07 11.25 -0.25
N ALA A 232 22.16 11.83 -0.78
CA ALA A 232 22.14 13.13 -1.44
C ALA A 232 21.17 13.13 -2.63
N TYR A 233 21.20 12.11 -3.48
CA TYR A 233 20.27 11.98 -4.61
C TYR A 233 18.80 11.97 -4.19
N VAL A 234 18.45 11.27 -3.10
CA VAL A 234 17.08 11.30 -2.53
C VAL A 234 16.70 12.72 -2.07
N VAL A 235 17.62 13.42 -1.41
CA VAL A 235 17.40 14.80 -0.96
C VAL A 235 17.23 15.73 -2.15
N ASP A 236 18.05 15.60 -3.19
CA ASP A 236 18.00 16.44 -4.40
C ASP A 236 16.70 16.24 -5.17
N LEU A 237 16.24 14.99 -5.31
CA LEU A 237 14.94 14.67 -5.92
C LEU A 237 13.79 15.35 -5.16
N VAL A 238 13.78 15.21 -3.83
CA VAL A 238 12.74 15.83 -3.00
C VAL A 238 12.85 17.36 -3.02
N GLY A 239 14.06 17.91 -3.00
CA GLY A 239 14.34 19.34 -3.13
C GLY A 239 13.84 19.91 -4.45
N ALA A 240 14.06 19.20 -5.56
CA ALA A 240 13.58 19.57 -6.88
C ALA A 240 12.05 19.68 -6.94
N THR A 241 11.31 18.81 -6.22
CA THR A 241 9.83 18.95 -6.13
C THR A 241 9.38 20.24 -5.43
N ARG A 242 10.19 20.82 -4.53
CA ARG A 242 9.83 22.04 -3.78
C ARG A 242 10.03 23.32 -4.60
N VAL A 243 10.87 23.26 -5.62
CA VAL A 243 11.17 24.39 -6.51
C VAL A 243 10.54 24.23 -7.90
N ALA A 244 9.85 23.12 -8.16
CA ALA A 244 9.18 22.85 -9.42
C ALA A 244 8.04 23.86 -9.65
N PRO A 245 8.04 24.64 -10.75
CA PRO A 245 7.06 25.70 -10.98
C PRO A 245 5.60 25.23 -11.01
N ALA A 246 5.36 23.99 -11.47
CA ALA A 246 4.03 23.40 -11.56
C ALA A 246 3.44 22.97 -10.19
N LEU A 247 4.24 22.95 -9.13
CA LEU A 247 3.82 22.53 -7.80
C LEU A 247 3.55 23.74 -6.90
N GLU A 248 2.42 23.67 -6.19
CA GLU A 248 2.09 24.55 -5.07
C GLU A 248 2.79 24.07 -3.79
N LEU A 249 2.85 22.75 -3.62
CA LEU A 249 3.51 22.08 -2.49
C LEU A 249 4.40 20.95 -3.00
N GLY A 250 5.67 20.98 -2.61
CA GLY A 250 6.63 19.88 -2.86
C GLY A 250 6.70 18.89 -1.70
N ALA A 251 7.42 17.79 -1.91
CA ALA A 251 7.52 16.71 -0.95
C ALA A 251 8.28 17.12 0.33
N SER A 252 7.78 16.68 1.48
CA SER A 252 8.38 16.96 2.80
C SER A 252 9.58 16.04 3.10
N PRO A 253 10.35 16.28 4.18
CA PRO A 253 11.36 15.33 4.65
C PRO A 253 10.79 13.93 4.95
N ARG A 254 9.51 13.82 5.33
CA ARG A 254 8.84 12.51 5.48
C ARG A 254 8.79 11.76 4.15
N GLY A 255 8.59 12.47 3.04
CA GLY A 255 8.66 11.91 1.69
C GLY A 255 10.05 11.34 1.36
N ALA A 256 11.12 12.02 1.78
CA ALA A 256 12.49 11.54 1.61
C ALA A 256 12.75 10.24 2.42
N ILE A 257 12.33 10.21 3.69
CA ILE A 257 12.44 9.03 4.56
C ILE A 257 11.65 7.86 3.98
N ALA A 258 10.42 8.11 3.54
CA ALA A 258 9.57 7.11 2.90
C ALA A 258 10.24 6.54 1.63
N LEU A 259 10.79 7.41 0.78
CA LEU A 259 11.45 7.02 -0.47
C LEU A 259 12.68 6.15 -0.18
N LEU A 260 13.52 6.56 0.78
CA LEU A 260 14.66 5.75 1.20
C LEU A 260 14.25 4.37 1.72
N ALA A 261 13.22 4.31 2.56
CA ALA A 261 12.74 3.04 3.13
C ALA A 261 12.28 2.05 2.04
N VAL A 262 11.51 2.53 1.06
CA VAL A 262 11.03 1.67 -0.04
C VAL A 262 12.16 1.27 -1.00
N SER A 263 13.15 2.15 -1.23
CA SER A 263 14.32 1.82 -2.04
C SER A 263 15.18 0.73 -1.39
N LYS A 264 15.37 0.76 -0.06
CA LYS A 264 16.05 -0.31 0.67
C LYS A 264 15.31 -1.65 0.56
N ALA A 265 13.99 -1.63 0.71
CA ALA A 265 13.16 -2.84 0.55
C ALA A 265 13.22 -3.39 -0.87
N TYR A 266 13.16 -2.52 -1.87
CA TYR A 266 13.23 -2.90 -3.27
C TYR A 266 14.61 -3.44 -3.66
N ALA A 267 15.70 -2.83 -3.21
CA ALA A 267 17.06 -3.32 -3.41
C ALA A 267 17.23 -4.75 -2.86
N TRP A 268 16.76 -4.97 -1.63
CA TRP A 268 16.82 -6.26 -0.96
C TRP A 268 16.03 -7.35 -1.68
N LEU A 269 14.79 -7.06 -2.08
CA LEU A 269 13.97 -7.99 -2.87
C LEU A 269 14.62 -8.37 -4.21
N ASN A 270 15.38 -7.45 -4.80
CA ASN A 270 16.13 -7.68 -6.05
C ASN A 270 17.51 -8.30 -5.83
N GLY A 271 17.79 -8.87 -4.67
CA GLY A 271 19.02 -9.63 -4.46
C GLY A 271 20.19 -8.84 -3.88
N ARG A 272 20.06 -7.51 -3.71
CA ARG A 272 21.16 -6.61 -3.33
C ARG A 272 21.10 -6.21 -1.87
N ASP A 273 22.26 -6.04 -1.24
CA ASP A 273 22.43 -5.53 0.12
C ASP A 273 22.85 -4.05 0.16
N TYR A 274 22.80 -3.37 -0.98
CA TYR A 274 23.02 -1.93 -1.14
C TYR A 274 21.99 -1.33 -2.08
N VAL A 275 21.66 -0.04 -1.89
CA VAL A 275 20.74 0.71 -2.76
C VAL A 275 21.50 1.33 -3.93
N ILE A 276 20.93 1.25 -5.14
CA ILE A 276 21.40 2.02 -6.30
C ILE A 276 20.41 3.11 -6.69
N PRO A 277 20.80 4.11 -7.51
CA PRO A 277 19.90 5.18 -7.93
C PRO A 277 18.63 4.69 -8.63
N ASP A 278 18.68 3.60 -9.39
CA ASP A 278 17.50 3.07 -10.07
C ASP A 278 16.45 2.50 -9.09
N ASP A 279 16.86 2.06 -7.90
CA ASP A 279 15.93 1.64 -6.85
C ASP A 279 15.16 2.84 -6.27
N VAL A 280 15.80 4.00 -6.25
CA VAL A 280 15.17 5.28 -5.89
C VAL A 280 14.19 5.67 -6.98
N LYS A 281 14.62 5.72 -8.24
CA LYS A 281 13.79 6.12 -9.37
C LYS A 281 12.52 5.27 -9.50
N ALA A 282 12.63 3.97 -9.31
CA ALA A 282 11.52 3.03 -9.41
C ALA A 282 10.34 3.36 -8.47
N TYR A 283 10.61 4.00 -7.33
CA TYR A 283 9.59 4.31 -6.31
C TYR A 283 9.31 5.80 -6.13
N VAL A 284 9.94 6.71 -6.88
CA VAL A 284 9.65 8.15 -6.80
C VAL A 284 8.18 8.44 -7.02
N VAL A 285 7.57 7.92 -8.09
CA VAL A 285 6.16 8.21 -8.39
C VAL A 285 5.22 7.60 -7.36
N PRO A 286 5.27 6.28 -7.04
CA PRO A 286 4.41 5.69 -6.03
C PRO A 286 4.54 6.32 -4.63
N THR A 287 5.72 6.82 -4.27
CA THR A 287 5.96 7.40 -2.94
C THR A 287 5.62 8.89 -2.87
N LEU A 288 5.88 9.67 -3.92
CA LEU A 288 5.76 11.13 -3.84
C LEU A 288 4.46 11.69 -4.42
N ARG A 289 3.72 10.95 -5.25
CA ARG A 289 2.56 11.51 -5.97
C ARG A 289 1.42 12.04 -5.09
N HIS A 290 1.29 11.54 -3.86
CA HIS A 290 0.31 12.02 -2.87
C HIS A 290 0.92 12.95 -1.82
N ARG A 291 2.20 13.30 -1.97
CA ARG A 291 2.97 14.21 -1.10
C ARG A 291 3.34 15.50 -1.79
N VAL A 292 2.80 15.73 -2.98
CA VAL A 292 2.97 16.95 -3.77
C VAL A 292 1.60 17.42 -4.25
N ARG A 293 1.49 18.71 -4.54
CA ARG A 293 0.25 19.33 -4.99
C ARG A 293 0.52 20.22 -6.20
N LEU A 294 -0.24 20.01 -7.27
CA LEU A 294 -0.20 20.87 -8.45
C LEU A 294 -0.83 22.23 -8.14
N ARG A 295 -0.29 23.27 -8.78
CA ARG A 295 -0.98 24.55 -8.86
C ARG A 295 -2.22 24.42 -9.74
N ALA A 296 -3.22 25.25 -9.47
CA ALA A 296 -4.49 25.23 -10.20
C ALA A 296 -4.33 25.54 -11.70
N ASP A 297 -3.45 26.49 -12.05
CA ASP A 297 -3.12 26.85 -13.43
C ASP A 297 -2.46 25.68 -14.18
N ALA A 298 -1.45 25.04 -13.58
CA ALA A 298 -0.80 23.86 -14.16
C ALA A 298 -1.78 22.71 -14.39
N ALA A 299 -2.69 22.46 -13.44
CA ALA A 299 -3.72 21.44 -13.59
C ALA A 299 -4.70 21.73 -14.73
N LEU A 300 -5.08 23.01 -14.94
CA LEU A 300 -5.92 23.43 -16.06
C LEU A 300 -5.24 23.24 -17.42
N ASP A 301 -3.92 23.38 -17.46
CA ASP A 301 -3.09 23.11 -18.65
C ASP A 301 -2.86 21.61 -18.91
N GLY A 302 -3.50 20.72 -18.13
CA GLY A 302 -3.41 19.27 -18.28
C GLY A 302 -2.12 18.66 -17.73
N VAL A 303 -1.34 19.40 -16.95
CA VAL A 303 -0.16 18.87 -16.26
C VAL A 303 -0.61 17.90 -15.17
N THR A 304 0.04 16.73 -15.10
CA THR A 304 -0.22 15.73 -14.07
C THR A 304 0.93 15.66 -13.06
N VAL A 305 0.66 15.14 -11.87
CA VAL A 305 1.70 14.94 -10.85
C VAL A 305 2.77 13.98 -11.39
N GLU A 306 2.34 12.95 -12.11
CA GLU A 306 3.22 11.95 -12.74
C GLU A 306 4.15 12.58 -13.77
N SER A 307 3.66 13.52 -14.59
CA SER A 307 4.51 14.19 -15.59
C SER A 307 5.55 15.11 -14.93
N VAL A 308 5.17 15.81 -13.86
CA VAL A 308 6.11 16.65 -13.08
C VAL A 308 7.17 15.79 -12.39
N LEU A 309 6.79 14.71 -11.73
CA LEU A 309 7.74 13.79 -11.10
C LEU A 309 8.67 13.12 -12.13
N GLY A 310 8.15 12.81 -13.32
CA GLY A 310 8.95 12.33 -14.45
C GLY A 310 9.97 13.37 -14.93
N ALA A 311 9.58 14.65 -15.00
CA ALA A 311 10.50 15.74 -15.33
C ALA A 311 11.58 15.94 -14.24
N VAL A 312 11.22 15.84 -12.95
CA VAL A 312 12.17 15.88 -11.84
C VAL A 312 13.19 14.74 -11.94
N LEU A 313 12.73 13.51 -12.23
CA LEU A 313 13.60 12.35 -12.43
C LEU A 313 14.59 12.53 -13.60
N ALA A 314 14.17 13.21 -14.67
CA ALA A 314 15.02 13.49 -15.81
C ALA A 314 16.01 14.63 -15.56
N ALA A 315 15.64 15.61 -14.73
CA ALA A 315 16.45 16.81 -14.46
C ALA A 315 17.53 16.59 -13.40
N VAL A 316 17.25 15.78 -12.37
CA VAL A 316 18.20 15.54 -11.27
C VAL A 316 19.18 14.42 -11.68
N PRO A 317 20.49 14.71 -11.80
CA PRO A 317 21.46 13.71 -12.24
C PRO A 317 21.61 12.62 -11.17
N ALA A 318 21.53 11.36 -11.60
CA ALA A 318 21.85 10.24 -10.73
C ALA A 318 23.37 10.19 -10.46
N PRO A 319 23.80 9.85 -9.23
CA PRO A 319 25.21 9.61 -8.95
C PRO A 319 25.73 8.43 -9.76
N ARG A 320 27.02 8.45 -10.08
CA ARG A 320 27.70 7.42 -10.88
C ARG A 320 28.10 6.22 -10.04
#